data_AF-A0A2X3CJP4-F1
#
_entry.id   AF-A0A2X3CJP4-F1
#
_cell.length_a   1.000
_cell.length_b   1.000
_cell.length_c   1.000
_cell.angle_alpha   90.00
_cell.angle_beta   90.00
_cell.angle_gamma   90.00
#
_symmetry.space_group_name_H-M   'P 1'
#
loop_
_entity.id
_entity.type
_entity.pdbx_description
1 polymer ?
#
loop_
_entity_poly.entity_id
_entity_poly.type
_entity_poly.pdbx_seq_one_letter_code
_entity_poly.pdbx_strand_id
1 'polypeptide(L)'
;MTTFYSLKVARVEPETRDAVTITFAIPQALQAEYCFRPGQHLTLKARLGGEELRRCYSICHSRTPGEISVAVKAIDGGRFSRYAQHDIQQGMELEVMVPQGHFGYQPQAERQENIWRLPPAPGSRR
;
A
#
# COMPACT_ATOMS: atom_id res chain seq x y z
N MET A 1 -11.42 17.50 2.85
CA MET A 1 -12.30 16.62 3.65
C MET A 1 -11.82 15.20 3.47
N THR A 2 -11.56 14.47 4.55
CA THR A 2 -11.03 13.09 4.50
C THR A 2 -12.18 12.11 4.70
N THR A 3 -12.77 11.65 3.60
CA THR A 3 -13.92 10.72 3.59
C THR A 3 -13.43 9.27 3.61
N PHE A 4 -14.02 8.46 4.48
CA PHE A 4 -13.84 7.00 4.51
C PHE A 4 -15.04 6.36 3.81
N TYR A 5 -14.78 5.40 2.93
CA TYR A 5 -15.80 4.54 2.36
C TYR A 5 -15.60 3.10 2.81
N SER A 6 -16.71 2.40 3.03
CA SER A 6 -16.69 0.96 3.28
C SER A 6 -16.45 0.24 1.96
N LEU A 7 -15.29 -0.40 1.83
CA LEU A 7 -14.93 -1.17 0.64
C LEU A 7 -14.88 -2.65 0.97
N LYS A 8 -15.36 -3.47 0.03
CA LYS A 8 -15.30 -4.91 0.14
C LYS A 8 -13.91 -5.42 -0.23
N VAL A 9 -13.36 -6.28 0.61
CA VAL A 9 -12.12 -7.01 0.34
C VAL A 9 -12.41 -8.02 -0.77
N ALA A 10 -11.88 -7.75 -1.96
CA ALA A 10 -12.00 -8.63 -3.11
C ALA A 10 -11.11 -9.86 -2.93
N ARG A 11 -9.87 -9.67 -2.45
CA ARG A 11 -8.88 -10.73 -2.25
C ARG A 11 -7.87 -10.36 -1.16
N VAL A 12 -7.29 -11.38 -0.53
CA VAL A 12 -6.15 -11.27 0.37
C VAL A 12 -5.15 -12.32 -0.06
N GLU A 13 -3.96 -11.89 -0.46
CA GLU A 13 -2.89 -12.76 -0.97
C GLU A 13 -1.64 -12.59 -0.10
N PRO A 14 -1.00 -13.65 0.38
CA PRO A 14 0.29 -13.54 1.05
C PRO A 14 1.38 -13.18 0.05
N GLU A 15 2.09 -12.07 0.29
CA GLU A 15 3.21 -11.61 -0.57
C GLU A 15 4.54 -12.14 -0.04
N THR A 16 4.75 -12.07 1.29
CA THR A 16 5.93 -12.62 1.96
C THR A 16 5.53 -13.19 3.33
N ARG A 17 6.47 -13.81 4.06
CA ARG A 17 6.19 -14.35 5.41
C ARG A 17 5.58 -13.30 6.36
N ASP A 18 5.97 -12.03 6.18
CA ASP A 18 5.59 -10.89 7.00
C ASP A 18 4.81 -9.85 6.19
N ALA A 19 4.25 -10.17 5.02
CA ALA A 19 3.46 -9.20 4.25
C ALA A 19 2.31 -9.86 3.50
N VAL A 20 1.16 -9.20 3.52
CA VAL A 20 -0.03 -9.58 2.77
C VAL A 20 -0.47 -8.45 1.86
N THR A 21 -0.89 -8.79 0.66
CA THR A 21 -1.51 -7.88 -0.29
C THR A 21 -3.02 -7.98 -0.14
N ILE A 22 -3.68 -6.87 0.15
CA ILE A 22 -5.14 -6.78 0.26
C ILE A 22 -5.66 -6.02 -0.93
N THR A 23 -6.55 -6.64 -1.69
CA THR A 23 -7.24 -6.03 -2.82
C THR A 23 -8.67 -5.69 -2.43
N PHE A 24 -9.06 -4.45 -2.65
CA PHE A 24 -10.41 -3.94 -2.43
C PHE A 24 -11.14 -3.75 -3.76
N ALA A 25 -12.41 -4.16 -3.79
CA ALA A 25 -13.32 -3.88 -4.89
C ALA A 25 -13.93 -2.48 -4.71
N ILE A 26 -13.72 -1.62 -5.70
CA ILE A 26 -14.27 -0.27 -5.74
C ILE A 26 -15.62 -0.29 -6.47
N PRO A 27 -16.73 0.08 -5.80
CA PRO A 27 -18.02 0.26 -6.45
C PRO A 27 -17.93 1.27 -7.60
N GLN A 28 -18.71 1.08 -8.66
CA GLN A 28 -18.67 1.95 -9.85
C GLN A 28 -18.86 3.45 -9.50
N ALA A 29 -19.71 3.76 -8.52
CA ALA A 29 -19.95 5.12 -8.05
C ALA A 29 -18.69 5.78 -7.42
N LEU A 30 -17.76 4.99 -6.88
CA LEU A 30 -16.56 5.46 -6.19
C LEU A 30 -15.30 5.37 -7.06
N GLN A 31 -15.37 4.81 -8.28
CA GLN A 31 -14.19 4.64 -9.14
C GLN A 31 -13.47 5.96 -9.44
N ALA A 32 -14.21 7.06 -9.57
CA ALA A 32 -13.63 8.39 -9.78
C ALA A 32 -12.86 8.89 -8.55
N GLU A 33 -13.34 8.60 -7.34
CA GLU A 33 -12.71 9.03 -6.08
C GLU A 33 -11.49 8.20 -5.71
N TYR A 34 -11.46 6.93 -6.13
CA TYR A 34 -10.34 6.00 -5.92
C TYR A 34 -9.35 5.98 -7.08
N CYS A 35 -9.47 6.89 -8.04
CA CYS A 35 -8.48 7.09 -9.07
C CYS A 35 -7.17 7.58 -8.45
N PHE A 36 -6.15 6.72 -8.44
CA PHE A 36 -4.87 6.99 -7.79
C PHE A 36 -3.75 7.23 -8.80
N ARG A 37 -2.72 7.95 -8.35
CA ARG A 37 -1.45 8.13 -9.06
C ARG A 37 -0.33 7.40 -8.33
N PRO A 38 0.72 6.94 -9.04
CA PRO A 38 1.92 6.42 -8.41
C PRO A 38 2.46 7.39 -7.35
N GLY A 39 2.82 6.87 -6.17
CA GLY A 39 3.27 7.66 -5.03
C GLY A 39 2.18 8.07 -4.03
N GLN A 40 0.91 7.72 -4.29
CA GLN A 40 -0.17 7.89 -3.32
C GLN A 40 -0.29 6.70 -2.35
N HIS A 41 -0.98 6.95 -1.23
CA HIS A 41 -1.24 5.98 -0.18
C HIS A 41 -2.72 5.97 0.21
N LEU A 42 -3.19 4.84 0.71
CA LEU A 42 -4.51 4.68 1.31
C LEU A 42 -4.38 4.63 2.83
N THR A 43 -5.38 5.18 3.52
CA THR A 43 -5.51 4.98 4.97
C THR A 43 -6.61 3.99 5.23
N LEU A 44 -6.24 2.86 5.83
CA LEU A 44 -7.18 1.86 6.32
C LEU A 44 -7.53 2.16 7.76
N LYS A 45 -8.81 2.03 8.08
CA LYS A 45 -9.35 2.15 9.42
C LYS A 45 -10.00 0.82 9.79
N ALA A 46 -9.59 0.27 10.94
CA ALA A 46 -10.16 -0.94 11.51
C ALA A 46 -10.49 -0.72 12.99
N ARG A 47 -11.54 -1.36 13.47
CA ARG A 47 -11.95 -1.31 14.88
C ARG A 47 -11.59 -2.62 15.55
N LEU A 48 -10.60 -2.60 16.44
CA LEU A 48 -10.06 -3.78 17.12
C LEU A 48 -10.20 -3.63 18.62
N GLY A 49 -10.92 -4.55 19.27
CA GLY A 49 -11.07 -4.57 20.72
C GLY A 49 -11.70 -3.29 21.30
N GLY A 50 -12.55 -2.60 20.53
CA GLY A 50 -13.18 -1.34 20.94
C GLY A 50 -12.37 -0.09 20.57
N GLU A 51 -11.12 -0.21 20.15
CA GLU A 51 -10.27 0.90 19.70
C GLU A 51 -10.28 1.05 18.18
N GLU A 52 -10.29 2.30 17.69
CA GLU A 52 -10.12 2.60 16.27
C GLU A 52 -8.63 2.71 15.93
N LEU A 53 -8.13 1.83 15.05
CA LEU A 53 -6.79 1.92 14.51
C LEU A 53 -6.82 2.41 13.07
N ARG A 54 -6.04 3.44 12.78
CA ARG A 54 -5.86 4.00 11.44
C ARG A 54 -4.41 3.84 11.00
N ARG A 55 -4.19 3.27 9.83
CA ARG A 55 -2.84 3.02 9.30
C ARG A 55 -2.77 3.35 7.82
N CYS A 56 -1.66 3.94 7.41
CA CYS A 56 -1.41 4.32 6.02
C CYS A 56 -0.59 3.23 5.33
N TYR A 57 -1.02 2.85 4.13
CA TYR A 57 -0.37 1.85 3.30
C TYR A 57 -0.18 2.40 1.89
N SER A 58 0.98 2.13 1.32
CA SER A 58 1.28 2.49 -0.07
C SER A 58 0.38 1.70 -1.02
N ILE A 59 -0.12 2.38 -2.04
CA ILE A 59 -0.86 1.73 -3.11
C ILE A 59 0.15 1.01 -3.98
N CYS A 60 -0.03 -0.29 -4.14
CA CYS A 60 0.80 -1.08 -5.02
C CYS A 60 0.24 -0.97 -6.43
N HIS A 61 -0.74 -1.79 -6.78
CA HIS A 61 -1.23 -1.89 -8.15
C HIS A 61 -2.61 -2.56 -8.16
N SER A 62 -3.44 -2.22 -9.14
CA SER A 62 -4.68 -2.94 -9.40
C SER A 62 -4.46 -3.92 -10.55
N ARG A 63 -4.87 -5.18 -10.38
CA ARG A 63 -4.86 -6.15 -11.49
C ARG A 63 -6.01 -5.92 -12.46
N THR A 64 -7.10 -5.33 -11.97
CA THR A 64 -8.36 -5.14 -12.69
C THR A 64 -8.84 -3.69 -12.57
N PRO A 65 -9.47 -3.12 -13.60
CA PRO A 65 -10.19 -1.86 -13.47
C PRO A 65 -11.24 -1.95 -12.34
N GLY A 66 -11.30 -0.94 -11.48
CA GLY A 66 -12.23 -0.92 -10.35
C GLY A 66 -11.75 -1.71 -9.12
N GLU A 67 -10.49 -2.13 -9.08
CA GLU A 67 -9.86 -2.67 -7.88
C GLU A 67 -8.72 -1.78 -7.42
N ILE A 68 -8.34 -1.86 -6.14
CA ILE A 68 -7.13 -1.22 -5.62
C ILE A 68 -6.46 -2.19 -4.65
N SER A 69 -5.12 -2.33 -4.74
CA SER A 69 -4.39 -3.22 -3.83
C SER A 69 -3.34 -2.46 -3.02
N VAL A 70 -3.20 -2.87 -1.77
CA VAL A 70 -2.22 -2.34 -0.82
C VAL A 70 -1.45 -3.47 -0.18
N ALA A 71 -0.16 -3.28 0.02
CA ALA A 71 0.67 -4.21 0.77
C ALA A 71 0.68 -3.81 2.25
N VAL A 72 0.28 -4.74 3.11
CA VAL A 72 0.33 -4.61 4.57
C VAL A 72 1.45 -5.49 5.10
N LYS A 73 2.49 -4.85 5.63
CA LYS A 73 3.58 -5.53 6.31
C LYS A 73 3.21 -5.80 7.78
N ALA A 74 3.28 -7.06 8.18
CA ALA A 74 3.29 -7.51 9.56
C ALA A 74 4.50 -6.92 10.29
N ILE A 75 4.24 -6.16 11.34
CA ILE A 75 5.25 -5.71 12.29
C ILE A 75 5.02 -6.41 13.63
N ASP A 76 6.10 -6.77 14.30
CA ASP A 76 6.02 -7.39 15.63
C ASP A 76 5.34 -6.45 16.63
N GLY A 77 4.36 -6.95 17.37
CA GLY A 77 3.49 -6.14 18.24
C GLY A 77 2.43 -5.28 17.51
N GLY A 78 2.36 -5.31 16.18
CA GLY A 78 1.39 -4.56 15.39
C GLY A 78 -0.01 -5.15 15.44
N ARG A 79 -0.92 -4.53 16.20
CA ARG A 79 -2.33 -4.96 16.31
C ARG A 79 -3.04 -4.98 14.95
N PHE A 80 -2.88 -3.92 14.16
CA PHE A 80 -3.51 -3.83 12.84
C PHE A 80 -2.90 -4.83 11.85
N SER A 81 -1.58 -5.00 11.86
CA SER A 81 -0.93 -5.84 10.86
C SER A 81 -1.18 -7.34 11.11
N ARG A 82 -1.29 -7.76 12.37
CA ARG A 82 -1.75 -9.11 12.72
C ARG A 82 -3.20 -9.34 12.30
N TYR A 83 -4.08 -8.36 12.56
CA TYR A 83 -5.47 -8.40 12.09
C TYR A 83 -5.53 -8.52 10.56
N ALA A 84 -4.73 -7.74 9.85
CA ALA A 84 -4.67 -7.77 8.40
C ALA A 84 -4.22 -9.12 7.83
N GLN A 85 -3.35 -9.83 8.55
CA GLN A 85 -2.83 -11.11 8.12
C GLN A 85 -3.74 -12.30 8.49
N HIS A 86 -4.43 -12.22 9.63
CA HIS A 86 -5.12 -13.38 10.20
C HIS A 86 -6.65 -13.26 10.16
N ASP A 87 -7.19 -12.06 10.33
CA ASP A 87 -8.63 -11.84 10.47
C ASP A 87 -9.26 -11.27 9.20
N ILE A 88 -8.52 -10.47 8.41
CA ILE A 88 -9.05 -9.94 7.14
C ILE A 88 -9.18 -11.08 6.14
N GLN A 89 -10.40 -11.29 5.67
CA GLN A 89 -10.74 -12.30 4.69
C GLN A 89 -11.47 -11.69 3.50
N GLN A 90 -11.43 -12.40 2.38
CA GLN A 90 -12.23 -12.07 1.21
C GLN A 90 -13.71 -11.95 1.62
N GLY A 91 -14.36 -10.89 1.13
CA GLY A 91 -15.76 -10.62 1.38
C GLY A 91 -16.04 -9.71 2.58
N MET A 92 -15.05 -9.48 3.44
CA MET A 92 -15.16 -8.51 4.52
C MET A 92 -15.23 -7.07 4.01
N GLU A 93 -15.76 -6.18 4.83
CA GLU A 93 -15.80 -4.75 4.56
C GLU A 93 -14.84 -4.01 5.48
N LEU A 94 -14.08 -3.07 4.92
CA LEU A 94 -13.17 -2.22 5.67
C LEU A 94 -13.37 -0.76 5.30
N GLU A 95 -13.18 0.12 6.29
CA GLU A 95 -13.17 1.56 6.08
C GLU A 95 -11.85 1.96 5.42
N VAL A 96 -11.92 2.40 4.17
CA VAL A 96 -10.78 2.85 3.37
C VAL A 96 -10.97 4.31 3.03
N MET A 97 -9.97 5.13 3.34
CA MET A 97 -9.97 6.53 2.94
C MET A 97 -9.61 6.69 1.46
N VAL A 98 -10.15 7.72 0.81
CA VAL A 98 -9.74 8.07 -0.56
C VAL A 98 -8.20 8.24 -0.67
N PRO A 99 -7.58 7.86 -1.81
CA PRO A 99 -6.14 7.99 -2.03
C PRO A 99 -5.65 9.39 -1.68
N GLN A 100 -4.67 9.45 -0.79
CA GLN A 100 -4.04 10.68 -0.35
C GLN A 100 -2.54 10.64 -0.58
N GLY A 101 -1.93 11.82 -0.52
CA GLY A 101 -0.57 12.03 -0.96
C GLY A 101 -0.57 12.90 -2.21
N HIS A 102 0.05 14.06 -2.06
CA HIS A 102 0.57 14.82 -3.16
C HIS A 102 2.04 14.39 -3.21
N PHE A 103 2.42 13.51 -4.14
CA PHE A 103 3.85 13.35 -4.42
C PHE A 103 4.29 14.63 -5.13
N GLY A 104 4.48 15.70 -4.34
CA GLY A 104 5.17 16.91 -4.73
C GLY A 104 6.67 16.66 -4.76
N TYR A 105 7.09 15.53 -5.33
CA TYR A 105 8.42 15.46 -5.89
C TYR A 105 8.31 16.15 -7.24
N GLN A 106 8.48 17.47 -7.24
CA GLN A 106 9.19 18.06 -8.37
C GLN A 106 10.55 17.37 -8.35
N PRO A 107 10.93 16.60 -9.38
CA PRO A 107 12.32 16.22 -9.52
C PRO A 107 13.08 17.55 -9.57
N GLN A 108 13.73 17.91 -8.48
CA GLN A 108 14.79 18.89 -8.53
C GLN A 108 15.84 18.19 -9.37
N ALA A 109 15.90 18.56 -10.65
CA ALA A 109 16.83 18.06 -11.63
C ALA A 109 18.26 18.54 -11.30
N GLU A 110 18.72 18.25 -10.09
CA GLU A 110 20.01 18.69 -9.56
C GLU A 110 20.35 17.91 -8.28
N ARG A 111 20.18 16.58 -8.35
CA ARG A 111 21.10 15.70 -7.64
C ARG A 111 21.77 14.82 -8.68
N GLN A 112 23.00 15.19 -9.02
CA GLN A 112 23.92 14.32 -9.74
C GLN A 112 24.10 13.07 -8.89
N GLU A 113 23.39 12.00 -9.28
CA GLU A 113 23.60 10.65 -8.79
C GLU A 113 25.06 10.30 -9.05
N ASN A 114 25.87 10.27 -7.99
CA ASN A 114 27.18 9.65 -8.04
C ASN A 114 26.95 8.14 -8.12
N ILE A 115 26.68 7.66 -9.34
CA ILE A 115 26.56 6.25 -9.66
C ILE A 115 27.91 5.63 -9.29
N TRP A 116 27.93 4.85 -8.21
CA TRP A 116 29.12 4.15 -7.71
C TRP A 116 29.58 3.14 -8.77
N ARG A 117 30.42 3.58 -9.70
CA ARG A 117 31.17 2.69 -10.57
C ARG A 117 32.25 2.02 -9.72
N LEU A 118 32.04 0.75 -9.38
CA LEU A 118 33.11 -0.13 -8.90
C LEU A 118 34.29 -0.05 -9.88
N PRO A 119 35.52 0.26 -9.42
CA PRO A 119 36.68 0.17 -10.28
C PRO A 119 36.94 -1.30 -10.65
N PRO A 120 37.36 -1.60 -11.89
CA PRO A 120 37.74 -2.96 -12.25
C PRO A 120 38.97 -3.41 -11.44
N ALA A 121 38.93 -4.65 -10.96
CA ALA A 121 40.04 -5.26 -10.24
C ALA A 121 41.31 -5.29 -11.11
N PRO A 122 42.50 -4.93 -10.57
CA PRO A 122 43.73 -4.96 -11.34
C PRO A 122 44.10 -6.41 -11.68
N GLY A 123 44.10 -6.69 -12.99
CA GLY A 123 44.53 -7.95 -13.55
C GLY A 123 45.99 -8.26 -13.19
N SER A 124 46.20 -9.45 -12.63
CA SER A 124 47.50 -10.07 -12.47
C SER A 124 48.13 -10.31 -13.85
N ARG A 125 49.15 -9.53 -14.21
CA ARG A 125 50.10 -9.92 -15.26
C ARG A 125 51.37 -10.41 -14.59
N ARG A 126 51.68 -11.69 -14.81
CA ARG A 126 53.03 -12.23 -14.74
C ARG A 126 53.82 -11.78 -15.97
#